data_AF-A0A2U3LGM4-F1
#
_entry.id   AF-A0A2U3LGM4-F1
#
_cell.length_a   1.000
_cell.length_b   1.000
_cell.length_c   1.000
_cell.angle_alpha   90.00
_cell.angle_beta   90.00
_cell.angle_gamma   90.00
#
_symmetry.space_group_name_H-M   'P 1'
#
loop_
_entity.id
_entity.type
_entity.pdbx_description
1 polymer ?
#
loop_
_entity_poly.entity_id
_entity_poly.type
_entity_poly.pdbx_seq_one_letter_code
_entity_poly.pdbx_strand_id
1 'polypeptide(L)'
;MSGRVDPFAILKEPLPSFTTKPRKEKPVEEEAIARIAEQHNFPSRQAPKSPKVERRKPRVYRTGRNQQFNAKATPETIQRFYKMADEKRLPLGELLKRGLDALDATESLQQMADKRDIPLHELATQALDVLERAGGSY
;
A
#
# COMPACT_ATOMS: atom_id res chain seq x y z
N MET A 1 -5.81 -23.09 47.90
CA MET A 1 -6.57 -22.34 46.88
C MET A 1 -6.88 -20.97 47.45
N SER A 2 -6.15 -19.92 47.09
CA SER A 2 -6.45 -18.55 47.52
C SER A 2 -7.04 -17.81 46.33
N GLY A 3 -8.33 -17.51 46.38
CA GLY A 3 -9.02 -16.73 45.36
C GLY A 3 -8.65 -15.25 45.49
N ARG A 4 -8.52 -14.54 44.36
CA ARG A 4 -8.30 -13.09 44.37
C ARG A 4 -9.47 -12.40 45.06
N VAL A 5 -9.16 -11.59 46.09
CA VAL A 5 -10.13 -10.71 46.74
C VAL A 5 -10.42 -9.57 45.79
N ASP A 6 -11.70 -9.38 45.45
CA ASP A 6 -12.14 -8.25 44.62
C ASP A 6 -12.19 -6.98 45.50
N PRO A 7 -11.33 -5.97 45.25
CA PRO A 7 -11.31 -4.75 46.04
C PRO A 7 -12.57 -3.88 45.82
N PHE A 8 -13.39 -4.16 44.81
CA PHE A 8 -14.59 -3.39 44.49
C PHE A 8 -15.88 -3.98 45.08
N ALA A 9 -15.81 -5.11 45.79
CA ALA A 9 -16.96 -5.72 46.47
C ALA A 9 -17.61 -4.82 47.54
N ILE A 10 -16.91 -3.76 47.97
CA ILE A 10 -17.39 -2.77 48.94
C ILE A 10 -18.37 -1.77 48.28
N LEU A 11 -18.34 -1.62 46.95
CA LEU A 11 -19.21 -0.70 46.23
C LEU A 11 -20.60 -1.33 46.02
N LYS A 12 -21.44 -1.30 47.06
CA LYS A 12 -22.87 -1.56 46.92
C LYS A 12 -23.54 -0.30 46.36
N GLU A 13 -24.22 -0.48 45.22
CA GLU A 13 -25.06 0.48 44.46
C GLU A 13 -24.36 1.22 43.30
N PRO A 14 -25.09 1.50 42.19
CA PRO A 14 -24.50 2.12 41.00
C PRO A 14 -24.03 3.54 41.33
N LEU A 15 -22.76 3.80 41.03
CA LEU A 15 -22.14 5.11 41.22
C LEU A 15 -22.97 6.19 40.52
N PRO A 16 -23.23 7.35 41.17
CA PRO A 16 -23.99 8.42 40.54
C PRO A 16 -23.28 8.89 39.27
N SER A 17 -24.03 8.96 38.17
CA SER A 17 -23.51 9.44 36.88
C SER A 17 -22.99 10.86 37.04
N PHE A 18 -21.68 11.04 36.90
CA PHE A 18 -21.05 12.34 36.95
C PHE A 18 -21.35 13.09 35.65
N THR A 19 -22.41 13.90 35.64
CA THR A 19 -22.74 14.76 34.50
C THR A 19 -22.22 16.17 34.74
N THR A 20 -21.34 16.65 33.86
CA THR A 20 -20.81 18.02 33.92
C THR A 20 -21.87 19.02 33.44
N LYS A 21 -21.98 20.17 34.12
CA LYS A 21 -22.86 21.25 33.66
C LYS A 21 -22.34 21.82 32.33
N PRO A 22 -23.21 22.13 31.35
CA PRO A 22 -22.78 22.72 30.09
C PRO A 22 -22.14 24.09 30.36
N ARG A 23 -20.87 24.22 29.93
CA ARG A 23 -20.10 25.45 30.08
C ARG A 23 -20.67 26.51 29.14
N LYS A 24 -21.22 27.59 29.69
CA LYS A 24 -21.51 28.80 28.91
C LYS A 24 -20.18 29.42 28.51
N GLU A 25 -19.85 29.37 27.23
CA GLU A 25 -18.70 30.08 26.68
C GLU A 25 -19.02 31.58 26.72
N LYS A 26 -18.21 32.35 27.44
CA LYS A 26 -18.23 33.80 27.32
C LYS A 26 -17.46 34.12 26.03
N PRO A 27 -18.01 34.89 25.08
CA PRO A 27 -17.24 35.35 23.93
C PRO A 27 -16.18 36.30 24.46
N VAL A 28 -14.95 35.81 24.57
CA VAL A 28 -13.78 36.66 24.80
C VAL A 28 -13.27 37.03 23.42
N GLU A 29 -13.13 38.32 23.17
CA GLU A 29 -12.61 38.82 21.90
C GLU A 29 -11.20 38.27 21.67
N GLU A 30 -10.99 37.58 20.55
CA GLU A 30 -9.72 36.90 20.23
C GLU A 30 -8.54 37.89 20.21
N GLU A 31 -8.79 39.15 19.85
CA GLU A 31 -7.80 40.22 19.90
C GLU A 31 -7.31 40.53 21.32
N ALA A 32 -8.20 40.49 22.32
CA ALA A 32 -7.82 40.71 23.70
C ALA A 32 -6.89 39.60 24.20
N ILE A 33 -7.14 38.36 23.77
CA ILE A 33 -6.31 37.20 24.09
C ILE A 33 -4.92 37.35 23.43
N ALA A 34 -4.87 37.77 22.16
CA ALA A 34 -3.62 37.99 21.45
C ALA A 34 -2.77 39.09 22.10
N ARG A 35 -3.37 40.22 22.47
CA ARG A 35 -2.69 41.32 23.16
C ARG A 35 -2.11 40.89 24.52
N ILE A 36 -2.88 40.14 25.31
CA ILE A 36 -2.43 39.60 26.60
C ILE A 36 -1.27 38.63 26.39
N ALA A 37 -1.36 37.73 25.40
CA ALA A 37 -0.30 36.78 25.08
C ALA A 37 1.02 37.48 24.69
N GLU A 38 0.95 38.53 23.87
CA GLU A 38 2.11 39.35 23.52
C GLU A 38 2.72 40.06 24.74
N GLN A 39 1.89 40.69 25.59
CA GLN A 39 2.35 41.36 26.81
C GLN A 39 3.07 40.43 27.79
N HIS A 40 2.67 39.15 27.83
CA HIS A 40 3.28 38.13 28.67
C HIS A 40 4.35 37.29 27.95
N ASN A 41 4.83 37.74 26.79
CA ASN A 41 5.92 37.11 26.04
C ASN A 41 5.60 35.67 25.59
N PHE A 42 4.34 35.40 25.25
CA PHE A 42 3.85 34.18 24.60
C PHE A 42 3.54 34.43 23.11
N PRO A 43 4.56 34.60 22.24
CA PRO A 43 4.33 34.83 20.82
C PRO A 43 3.77 33.57 20.14
N SER A 44 2.86 33.76 19.19
CA SER A 44 2.31 32.66 18.38
C SER A 44 3.40 32.01 17.53
N ARG A 45 3.52 30.68 17.62
CA ARG A 45 4.41 29.86 16.76
C ARG A 45 3.70 29.34 15.51
N GLN A 46 2.46 29.78 15.27
CA GLN A 46 1.69 29.31 14.14
C GLN A 46 2.34 29.83 12.85
N ALA A 47 2.76 28.91 11.98
CA ALA A 47 3.22 29.29 10.66
C ALA A 47 2.08 30.03 9.92
N PRO A 48 2.35 31.14 9.22
CA PRO A 48 1.33 31.82 8.44
C PRO A 48 0.72 30.83 7.45
N LYS A 49 -0.62 30.83 7.34
CA LYS A 49 -1.31 29.96 6.37
C LYS A 49 -0.77 30.29 4.99
N SER A 50 -0.03 29.35 4.40
CA SER A 50 0.51 29.53 3.06
C SER A 50 -0.66 29.76 2.09
N PRO A 51 -0.52 30.67 1.12
CA PRO A 51 -1.55 30.88 0.11
C PRO A 51 -1.81 29.55 -0.59
N LYS A 52 -3.08 29.29 -0.90
CA LYS A 52 -3.56 28.03 -1.50
C LYS A 52 -3.02 27.94 -2.94
N VAL A 53 -1.76 27.55 -3.09
CA VAL A 53 -1.14 27.34 -4.40
C VAL A 53 -1.89 26.20 -5.08
N GLU A 54 -2.38 26.43 -6.30
CA GLU A 54 -2.97 25.38 -7.13
C GLU A 54 -1.98 24.22 -7.24
N ARG A 55 -2.36 23.08 -6.65
CA ARG A 55 -1.54 21.87 -6.70
C ARG A 55 -1.45 21.45 -8.15
N ARG A 56 -0.28 21.65 -8.76
CA ARG A 56 0.03 21.21 -10.13
C ARG A 56 -0.44 19.77 -10.29
N LYS A 57 -1.24 19.50 -11.34
CA LYS A 57 -1.69 18.15 -11.67
C LYS A 57 -0.48 17.21 -11.63
N PRO A 58 -0.51 16.13 -10.83
CA PRO A 58 0.63 15.24 -10.71
C PRO A 58 1.00 14.73 -12.10
N ARG A 59 2.23 15.02 -12.53
CA ARG A 59 2.77 14.67 -13.85
C ARG A 59 3.14 13.19 -13.98
N VAL A 60 2.61 12.35 -13.10
CA VAL A 60 2.98 10.93 -12.97
C VAL A 60 1.76 10.10 -13.26
N TYR A 61 1.85 9.25 -14.28
CA TYR A 61 0.82 8.25 -14.59
C TYR A 61 0.71 7.27 -13.41
N ARG A 62 -0.44 7.28 -12.72
CA ARG A 62 -0.72 6.30 -11.66
C ARG A 62 -1.07 4.97 -12.32
N THR A 63 -0.13 4.02 -12.28
CA THR A 63 -0.28 2.72 -12.94
C THR A 63 -1.08 1.69 -12.12
N GLY A 64 -1.72 2.10 -11.01
CA GLY A 64 -2.47 1.20 -10.12
C GLY A 64 -1.61 0.33 -9.19
N ARG A 65 -0.31 0.17 -9.47
CA ARG A 65 0.66 -0.61 -8.66
C ARG A 65 1.10 0.19 -7.43
N ASN A 66 0.23 0.33 -6.43
CA ASN A 66 0.45 1.13 -5.22
C ASN A 66 0.74 0.30 -3.95
N GLN A 67 0.62 -1.03 -4.02
CA GLN A 67 0.93 -1.92 -2.90
C GLN A 67 2.42 -2.26 -2.89
N GLN A 68 3.02 -2.29 -1.69
CA GLN A 68 4.41 -2.69 -1.51
C GLN A 68 4.51 -4.20 -1.36
N PHE A 69 5.48 -4.80 -2.05
CA PHE A 69 5.82 -6.21 -1.94
C PHE A 69 7.25 -6.32 -1.42
N ASN A 70 7.40 -6.82 -0.18
CA ASN A 70 8.70 -6.97 0.47
C ASN A 70 9.14 -8.42 0.40
N ALA A 71 10.15 -8.70 -0.42
CA ALA A 71 10.78 -10.02 -0.52
C ALA A 71 12.29 -9.90 -0.38
N LYS A 72 12.90 -10.87 0.29
CA LYS A 72 14.35 -11.03 0.32
C LYS A 72 14.77 -11.87 -0.88
N ALA A 73 15.78 -11.41 -1.60
CA ALA A 73 16.35 -12.11 -2.76
C ALA A 73 17.88 -12.05 -2.70
N THR A 74 18.55 -12.93 -3.43
CA THR A 74 20.01 -12.92 -3.53
C THR A 74 20.50 -11.70 -4.33
N PRO A 75 21.75 -11.23 -4.12
CA PRO A 75 22.30 -10.11 -4.88
C PRO A 75 22.25 -10.32 -6.40
N GLU A 76 22.51 -11.54 -6.86
CA GLU A 76 22.50 -11.91 -8.28
C GLU A 76 21.10 -11.79 -8.86
N THR A 77 20.08 -12.21 -8.10
CA THR A 77 18.67 -12.12 -8.50
C THR A 77 18.26 -10.66 -8.65
N ILE A 78 18.64 -9.82 -7.69
CA ILE A 78 18.35 -8.38 -7.72
C ILE A 78 19.01 -7.73 -8.95
N GLN A 79 20.29 -7.98 -9.18
CA GLN A 79 21.01 -7.45 -10.35
C GLN A 79 20.36 -7.86 -11.66
N ARG A 80 20.01 -9.14 -11.81
CA ARG A 80 19.33 -9.66 -13.00
C ARG A 80 17.98 -8.98 -13.22
N PHE A 81 17.22 -8.75 -12.15
CA PHE A 81 15.90 -8.12 -12.22
C PHE A 81 15.98 -6.67 -12.68
N TYR A 82 16.90 -5.88 -12.11
CA TYR A 82 17.13 -4.49 -12.55
C TYR A 82 17.63 -4.42 -14.00
N LYS A 83 18.63 -5.25 -14.36
CA LYS A 83 19.16 -5.31 -15.73
C LYS A 83 18.04 -5.57 -16.75
N MET A 84 17.16 -6.52 -16.48
CA MET A 84 16.06 -6.86 -17.37
C MET A 84 15.01 -5.75 -17.46
N ALA A 85 14.76 -5.03 -16.36
CA ALA A 85 13.85 -3.90 -16.35
C ALA A 85 14.39 -2.75 -17.21
N ASP A 86 15.69 -2.46 -17.11
CA ASP A 86 16.37 -1.43 -17.87
C ASP A 86 16.41 -1.75 -19.37
N GLU A 87 16.79 -2.99 -19.73
CA GLU A 87 16.81 -3.47 -21.12
C GLU A 87 15.44 -3.36 -21.78
N LYS A 88 14.38 -3.68 -21.05
CA LYS A 88 13.00 -3.62 -21.54
C LYS A 88 12.36 -2.24 -21.39
N ARG A 89 13.04 -1.30 -20.73
CA ARG A 89 12.53 0.03 -20.36
C ARG A 89 11.20 -0.04 -19.61
N LEU A 90 11.07 -1.01 -18.71
CA LEU A 90 9.85 -1.24 -17.93
C LEU A 90 10.06 -0.87 -16.45
N PRO A 91 9.02 -0.33 -15.79
CA PRO A 91 9.01 -0.26 -14.33
C PRO A 91 9.10 -1.66 -13.71
N LEU A 92 9.78 -1.79 -12.57
CA LEU A 92 9.94 -3.07 -11.86
C LEU A 92 8.63 -3.82 -11.61
N GLY A 93 7.58 -3.11 -11.18
CA GLY A 93 6.27 -3.73 -10.93
C GLY A 93 5.58 -4.24 -12.19
N GLU A 94 5.86 -3.65 -13.36
CA GLU A 94 5.35 -4.16 -14.64
C GLU A 94 6.16 -5.38 -15.09
N LEU A 95 7.48 -5.38 -14.90
CA LEU A 95 8.30 -6.56 -15.16
C LEU A 95 7.87 -7.74 -14.28
N LEU A 96 7.62 -7.50 -12.99
CA LEU A 96 7.14 -8.53 -12.08
C LEU A 96 5.81 -9.14 -12.56
N LYS A 97 4.85 -8.29 -12.93
CA LYS A 97 3.56 -8.76 -13.48
C LYS A 97 3.76 -9.67 -14.69
N ARG A 98 4.54 -9.22 -15.68
CA ARG A 98 4.82 -10.03 -16.88
C ARG A 98 5.54 -11.33 -16.56
N GLY A 99 6.41 -11.33 -15.56
CA GLY A 99 7.06 -12.53 -15.06
C GLY A 99 6.07 -13.54 -14.48
N LEU A 100 5.08 -13.07 -13.72
CA LEU A 100 4.01 -13.91 -13.18
C LEU A 100 3.10 -14.44 -14.31
N ASP A 101 2.65 -13.57 -15.21
CA ASP A 101 1.81 -13.97 -16.36
C ASP A 101 2.52 -15.05 -17.22
N ALA A 102 3.83 -14.91 -17.42
CA ALA A 102 4.63 -15.91 -18.14
C ALA A 102 4.77 -17.21 -17.35
N LEU A 103 4.94 -17.15 -16.02
CA LEU A 103 5.02 -18.34 -15.18
C LEU A 103 3.72 -19.15 -15.24
N ASP A 104 2.56 -18.49 -15.09
CA ASP A 104 1.24 -19.11 -15.17
C ASP A 104 1.03 -19.81 -16.53
N ALA A 105 1.44 -19.14 -17.62
CA ALA A 105 1.36 -19.71 -18.96
C ALA A 105 2.26 -20.94 -19.11
N THR A 106 3.48 -20.90 -18.57
CA THR A 106 4.44 -22.01 -18.64
C THR A 106 3.96 -23.21 -17.82
N GLU A 107 3.43 -22.97 -16.62
CA GLU A 107 2.84 -24.02 -15.77
C GLU A 107 1.63 -24.68 -16.45
N SER A 108 0.78 -23.88 -17.09
CA SER A 108 -0.37 -24.40 -17.84
C SER A 108 0.07 -25.31 -18.99
N LEU A 109 1.12 -24.91 -19.73
CA LEU A 109 1.70 -25.75 -20.79
C LEU A 109 2.34 -27.02 -20.23
N GLN A 110 3.04 -26.93 -19.09
CA GLN A 110 3.61 -28.09 -18.42
C GLN A 110 2.53 -29.09 -18.00
N GLN A 111 1.43 -28.62 -17.41
CA GLN A 111 0.30 -29.48 -17.05
C GLN A 111 -0.33 -30.17 -18.28
N MET A 112 -0.35 -29.51 -19.43
CA MET A 112 -0.83 -30.12 -20.68
C MET A 112 0.14 -31.19 -21.19
N ALA A 113 1.44 -30.96 -21.04
CA ALA A 113 2.48 -31.93 -21.41
C ALA A 113 2.37 -33.18 -20.52
N ASP A 114 2.27 -32.99 -19.21
CA ASP A 114 2.12 -34.06 -18.23
C ASP A 114 0.84 -34.89 -18.48
N LYS A 115 -0.29 -34.24 -18.78
CA LYS A 115 -1.56 -34.92 -19.11
C LYS A 115 -1.47 -35.77 -20.38
N ARG A 116 -0.58 -35.41 -21.30
CA ARG A 116 -0.37 -36.11 -22.57
C ARG A 116 0.79 -37.10 -22.51
N ASP A 117 1.47 -37.18 -21.37
CA ASP A 117 2.66 -38.00 -21.14
C ASP A 117 3.76 -37.74 -22.20
N ILE A 118 3.90 -36.48 -22.62
CA ILE A 118 4.93 -36.03 -23.56
C ILE A 118 5.80 -34.96 -22.91
N PRO A 119 7.08 -34.87 -23.28
CA PRO A 119 7.94 -33.81 -22.77
C PRO A 119 7.52 -32.43 -23.30
N LEU A 120 7.70 -31.39 -22.48
CA LEU A 120 7.26 -30.02 -22.81
C LEU A 120 7.77 -29.51 -24.16
N HIS A 121 9.01 -29.84 -24.53
CA HIS A 121 9.60 -29.41 -25.80
C HIS A 121 8.87 -30.01 -27.01
N GLU A 122 8.39 -31.25 -26.90
CA GLU A 122 7.65 -31.91 -27.96
C GLU A 122 6.25 -31.29 -28.12
N LEU A 123 5.58 -31.02 -27.00
CA LEU A 123 4.32 -30.28 -27.01
C LEU A 123 4.48 -28.89 -27.67
N ALA A 124 5.57 -28.19 -27.36
CA ALA A 124 5.85 -26.87 -27.93
C ALA A 124 6.09 -26.95 -29.45
N THR A 125 6.86 -27.92 -29.93
CA THR A 125 7.07 -28.14 -31.37
C THR A 125 5.76 -28.47 -32.08
N GLN A 126 4.93 -29.36 -31.50
CA GLN A 126 3.61 -29.67 -32.06
C GLN A 126 2.70 -28.44 -32.12
N ALA A 127 2.73 -27.58 -31.11
CA ALA A 127 1.95 -26.35 -31.10
C ALA A 127 2.43 -25.35 -32.16
N LEU A 128 3.74 -25.20 -32.35
CA LEU A 128 4.33 -24.36 -33.40
C LEU A 128 3.97 -24.88 -34.79
N ASP A 129 4.12 -26.18 -35.05
CA ASP A 129 3.72 -26.83 -36.30
C ASP A 129 2.25 -26.57 -36.64
N VAL A 130 1.37 -26.63 -35.65
CA VAL A 130 -0.07 -26.35 -35.82
C VAL A 130 -0.30 -24.88 -36.17
N LEU A 131 0.39 -23.94 -35.52
CA LEU A 131 0.28 -22.50 -35.80
C LEU A 131 0.80 -22.14 -37.19
N GLU A 132 1.92 -22.74 -37.60
CA GLU A 132 2.49 -22.56 -38.94
C GLU A 132 1.54 -23.09 -40.03
N ARG A 133 0.96 -24.27 -39.83
CA ARG A 133 -0.05 -24.84 -40.74
C ARG A 133 -1.35 -24.05 -40.77
N ALA A 134 -1.70 -23.40 -39.66
CA ALA A 134 -2.87 -22.52 -39.58
C ALA A 134 -2.67 -21.16 -40.28
N GLY A 135 -1.49 -20.90 -40.87
CA GLY A 135 -1.23 -19.68 -41.64
C GLY A 135 -1.02 -18.44 -40.77
N GLY A 136 -0.48 -18.61 -39.56
CA GLY A 136 -0.19 -17.52 -38.63
C GLY A 136 0.89 -16.57 -39.15
N SER A 137 0.51 -15.63 -40.01
CA SER A 137 1.28 -14.40 -40.24
C SER A 137 1.09 -13.52 -38.99
N TYR A 138 2.11 -13.47 -38.13
CA TYR A 138 2.23 -12.48 -37.06
C TYR A 138 2.99 -11.25 -37.53
#